data_AF-A0A662P4R4-F1
#
_entry.id   AF-A0A662P4R4-F1
#
_cell.length_a   1.000
_cell.length_b   1.000
_cell.length_c   1.000
_cell.angle_alpha   90.00
_cell.angle_beta   90.00
_cell.angle_gamma   90.00
#
_symmetry.space_group_name_H-M   'P 1'
#
loop_
_entity.id
_entity.type
_entity.pdbx_description
1 polymer ?
#
loop_
_entity_poly.entity_id
_entity_poly.type
_entity_poly.pdbx_seq_one_letter_code
_entity_poly.pdbx_strand_id
1 'polypeptide(L)'
;MTHGPLKRTCKNRVLLVGDAAGHVKPTTGGGIVYGIKGACVASRVIINTLSRGTTVCVYDKLWRREFGRKLKFMLLIRRVLDLLDDNTLERIMLNLKEYYIENTLVAYGDMDEQHRIIKGFIKNPLILFAMLRTLVS
;
A
#
# COMPACT_ATOMS: atom_id res chain seq x y z
N MET A 1 -12.91 -4.80 0.44
CA MET A 1 -12.93 -4.39 1.87
C MET A 1 -11.51 -4.25 2.41
N THR A 2 -11.05 -3.02 2.62
CA THR A 2 -10.19 -2.58 3.76
C THR A 2 -10.22 -1.05 3.76
N HIS A 3 -10.55 -0.42 4.89
CA HIS A 3 -10.74 1.04 4.98
C HIS A 3 -9.42 1.84 4.98
N GLY A 4 -8.31 1.19 4.62
CA GLY A 4 -6.97 1.73 4.74
C GLY A 4 -6.52 1.89 6.19
N PRO A 5 -5.38 2.55 6.41
CA PRO A 5 -4.87 2.72 7.76
C PRO A 5 -5.79 3.64 8.58
N LEU A 6 -6.06 3.25 9.83
CA LEU A 6 -6.87 4.05 10.74
C LEU A 6 -6.30 5.47 10.94
N LYS A 7 -7.17 6.45 11.21
CA LYS A 7 -6.76 7.84 11.49
C LYS A 7 -5.91 7.97 12.76
N ARG A 8 -6.14 7.10 13.75
CA ARG A 8 -5.32 6.97 14.96
C ARG A 8 -5.20 5.50 15.32
N THR A 9 -4.01 5.08 15.73
CA THR A 9 -3.70 3.70 16.14
C THR A 9 -3.26 3.60 17.60
N CYS A 10 -3.43 4.68 18.37
CA CYS A 10 -3.13 4.73 19.80
C CYS A 10 -4.14 5.60 20.55
N LYS A 11 -4.32 5.29 21.84
CA LYS A 11 -4.99 6.17 22.82
C LYS A 11 -4.56 5.76 24.24
N ASN A 12 -4.13 6.72 25.05
CA ASN A 12 -3.68 6.49 26.44
C ASN A 12 -2.57 5.43 26.52
N ARG A 13 -2.88 4.26 27.10
CA ARG A 13 -1.97 3.11 27.26
C ARG A 13 -2.25 1.98 26.25
N VAL A 14 -3.08 2.25 25.24
CA VAL A 14 -3.50 1.28 24.22
C VAL A 14 -2.90 1.69 22.87
N LEU A 15 -2.37 0.70 22.16
CA LEU A 15 -2.02 0.80 20.74
C LEU A 15 -2.64 -0.38 19.98
N LEU A 16 -2.92 -0.20 18.70
CA LEU A 16 -3.44 -1.23 17.80
C LEU A 16 -2.33 -1.67 16.85
N VAL A 17 -2.31 -2.95 16.47
CA VAL A 17 -1.35 -3.51 15.50
C VAL A 17 -2.08 -4.42 14.52
N GLY A 18 -1.48 -4.68 13.36
CA GLY A 18 -2.03 -5.63 12.38
C GLY A 18 -3.31 -5.10 11.75
N ASP A 19 -4.24 -6.01 11.48
CA ASP A 19 -5.53 -5.66 10.85
C ASP A 19 -6.32 -4.65 11.69
N ALA A 20 -6.23 -4.75 13.03
CA ALA A 20 -6.85 -3.79 13.94
C ALA A 20 -6.29 -2.37 13.78
N ALA A 21 -5.05 -2.20 13.30
CA ALA A 21 -4.45 -0.90 12.97
C ALA A 21 -4.67 -0.48 11.50
N GLY A 22 -5.23 -1.37 10.67
CA GLY A 22 -5.29 -1.20 9.22
C GLY A 22 -3.93 -1.42 8.55
N HIS A 23 -3.07 -2.26 9.12
CA HIS A 23 -1.78 -2.66 8.52
C HIS A 23 -1.97 -3.72 7.43
N VAL A 24 -2.85 -3.41 6.48
CA VAL A 24 -3.22 -4.29 5.37
C VAL A 24 -2.93 -3.58 4.08
N LYS A 25 -2.40 -4.32 3.11
CA LYS A 25 -2.20 -3.90 1.74
C LYS A 25 -3.55 -3.72 1.03
N PRO A 26 -4.01 -2.49 0.75
CA PRO A 26 -5.35 -2.26 0.20
C PRO A 26 -5.57 -2.83 -1.22
N THR A 27 -4.48 -3.04 -1.95
CA THR A 27 -4.50 -3.59 -3.32
C THR A 27 -4.75 -5.11 -3.34
N THR A 28 -4.34 -5.87 -2.33
CA THR A 28 -4.46 -7.35 -2.32
C THR A 28 -5.17 -7.91 -1.09
N GLY A 29 -5.40 -7.11 -0.05
CA GLY A 29 -5.89 -7.58 1.25
C GLY A 29 -4.81 -8.26 2.11
N GLY A 30 -3.55 -8.33 1.67
CA GLY A 30 -2.47 -8.98 2.44
C GLY A 30 -2.04 -8.17 3.67
N GLY A 31 -2.15 -8.75 4.86
CA GLY A 31 -1.80 -8.10 6.13
C GLY A 31 -0.50 -8.56 6.79
N ILE A 32 0.01 -9.76 6.47
CA ILE A 32 1.10 -10.41 7.24
C ILE A 32 2.35 -9.54 7.32
N VAL A 33 2.88 -9.08 6.18
CA VAL A 33 4.12 -8.30 6.12
C VAL A 33 4.01 -6.99 6.89
N TYR A 34 2.92 -6.25 6.70
CA TYR A 34 2.70 -4.96 7.37
C TYR A 34 2.29 -5.12 8.84
N GLY A 35 1.61 -6.23 9.17
CA GLY A 35 1.32 -6.63 10.54
C GLY A 35 2.60 -6.91 11.32
N ILE A 36 3.53 -7.70 10.77
CA ILE A 36 4.84 -7.97 11.39
C ILE A 36 5.65 -6.68 11.54
N LYS A 37 5.75 -5.85 10.48
CA LYS A 37 6.42 -4.53 10.57
C LYS A 37 5.81 -3.68 11.69
N GLY A 38 4.49 -3.65 11.76
CA GLY A 38 3.75 -2.99 12.84
C GLY A 38 4.10 -3.54 14.22
N ALA A 39 4.22 -4.85 14.38
CA ALA A 39 4.59 -5.49 15.65
C ALA A 39 6.02 -5.13 16.06
N CYS A 40 6.97 -5.11 15.12
CA CYS A 40 8.35 -4.68 15.38
C CYS A 40 8.43 -3.21 15.80
N VAL A 41 7.61 -2.31 15.25
CA VAL A 41 7.53 -0.92 15.73
C VAL A 41 6.90 -0.86 17.13
N ALA A 42 5.83 -1.63 17.36
CA ALA A 42 5.12 -1.65 18.65
C ALA A 42 6.03 -2.13 19.78
N SER A 43 6.79 -3.21 19.57
CA SER A 43 7.70 -3.75 20.59
C SER A 43 8.73 -2.72 21.05
N ARG A 44 9.38 -2.02 20.09
CA ARG A 44 10.34 -0.94 20.38
C ARG A 44 9.71 0.20 21.20
N VAL A 45 8.47 0.58 20.87
CA VAL A 45 7.75 1.64 21.59
C VAL A 45 7.35 1.20 23.01
N ILE A 46 6.88 -0.03 23.17
CA ILE A 46 6.50 -0.59 24.47
C ILE A 46 7.71 -0.65 25.39
N ILE A 47 8.85 -1.17 24.92
CA ILE A 47 10.10 -1.24 25.70
C ILE A 47 10.53 0.16 26.18
N ASN A 48 10.49 1.16 25.30
CA ASN A 48 10.82 2.55 25.65
C ASN A 48 9.80 3.19 26.60
N THR A 49 8.53 2.82 26.48
CA THR A 49 7.47 3.28 27.39
C THR A 49 7.70 2.73 28.79
N LEU A 50 8.00 1.44 28.90
CA LEU A 50 8.26 0.77 30.18
C LEU A 50 9.55 1.24 30.85
N SER A 51 10.62 1.43 30.09
CA SER A 51 11.94 1.81 30.64
C SER A 51 12.09 3.30 30.92
N ARG A 52 11.41 4.17 30.17
CA ARG A 52 11.63 5.64 30.22
C ARG A 52 10.36 6.45 30.50
N GLY A 53 9.23 5.79 30.77
CA GLY A 53 7.95 6.46 31.01
C GLY A 53 7.37 7.20 29.81
N THR A 54 7.83 6.89 28.59
CA THR A 54 7.34 7.55 27.37
C THR A 54 5.92 7.10 27.01
N THR A 55 5.22 7.85 26.14
CA THR A 55 3.88 7.45 25.70
C THR A 55 3.91 6.39 24.61
N VAL A 56 3.04 5.38 24.69
CA VAL A 56 2.83 4.42 23.60
C VAL A 56 2.34 5.07 22.32
N CYS A 57 1.81 6.30 22.39
CA CYS A 57 1.31 7.02 21.23
C CYS A 57 2.38 7.47 20.23
N VAL A 58 3.67 7.38 20.60
CA VAL A 58 4.77 7.54 19.64
C VAL A 58 4.70 6.48 18.53
N TYR A 59 4.09 5.33 18.80
CA TYR A 59 3.81 4.27 17.83
C TYR A 59 3.16 4.79 16.55
N ASP A 60 2.09 5.57 16.65
CA ASP A 60 1.30 6.04 15.51
C ASP A 60 2.16 6.84 14.53
N LYS A 61 3.07 7.66 15.06
CA LYS A 61 4.02 8.43 14.25
C LYS A 61 5.07 7.54 13.58
N LEU A 62 5.60 6.57 14.31
CA LEU A 62 6.72 5.74 13.84
C LEU A 62 6.31 4.80 12.70
N TRP A 63 5.23 4.04 12.85
CA TRP A 63 4.83 3.11 11.79
C TRP A 63 4.37 3.88 10.53
N ARG A 64 3.73 5.06 10.71
CA ARG A 64 3.34 5.92 9.57
C ARG A 64 4.54 6.41 8.79
N ARG A 65 5.63 6.74 9.48
CA ARG A 65 6.91 7.12 8.86
C ARG A 65 7.51 5.94 8.10
N GLU A 66 7.46 4.75 8.68
CA GLU A 66 8.10 3.55 8.12
C GLU A 66 7.37 3.02 6.87
N PHE A 67 6.04 2.88 6.93
CA PHE A 67 5.27 2.30 5.82
C PHE A 67 3.89 2.92 5.57
N GLY A 68 3.43 3.87 6.39
CA GLY A 68 2.11 4.47 6.20
C GLY A 68 1.93 5.21 4.87
N ARG A 69 3.00 5.82 4.32
CA ARG A 69 2.96 6.44 2.98
C ARG A 69 2.70 5.40 1.89
N LYS A 70 3.31 4.20 1.99
CA LYS A 70 3.10 3.10 1.04
C LYS A 70 1.65 2.61 1.09
N LEU A 71 1.09 2.41 2.28
CA LEU A 71 -0.31 1.97 2.43
C LEU A 71 -1.32 3.01 1.89
N LYS A 72 -1.07 4.32 2.12
CA LYS A 72 -1.91 5.39 1.56
C LYS A 72 -1.88 5.40 0.03
N PHE A 73 -0.71 5.20 -0.57
CA PHE A 73 -0.57 5.13 -2.01
C PHE A 73 -1.31 3.95 -2.61
N MET A 74 -1.19 2.77 -2.00
CA MET A 74 -1.95 1.59 -2.42
C MET A 74 -3.47 1.78 -2.27
N LEU A 75 -3.92 2.50 -1.24
CA LEU A 75 -5.33 2.86 -1.08
C LEU A 75 -5.82 3.79 -2.21
N LEU A 76 -4.99 4.74 -2.65
CA LEU A 76 -5.32 5.60 -3.79
C LEU A 76 -5.47 4.77 -5.06
N ILE A 77 -4.55 3.85 -5.33
CA ILE A 77 -4.62 2.96 -6.50
C ILE A 77 -5.89 2.12 -6.43
N ARG A 78 -6.19 1.54 -5.26
CA ARG A 78 -7.41 0.77 -5.06
C ARG A 78 -8.65 1.59 -5.41
N ARG A 79 -8.73 2.85 -4.96
CA ARG A 79 -9.85 3.74 -5.30
C ARG A 79 -9.96 4.03 -6.79
N VAL A 80 -8.83 4.20 -7.49
CA VAL A 80 -8.85 4.38 -8.95
C VAL A 80 -9.35 3.12 -9.64
N LEU A 81 -8.87 1.94 -9.22
CA LEU A 81 -9.33 0.66 -9.76
C LEU A 81 -10.82 0.43 -9.49
N ASP A 82 -11.32 0.80 -8.31
CA ASP A 82 -12.75 0.68 -7.96
C ASP A 82 -13.66 1.62 -8.80
N LEU A 83 -13.08 2.58 -9.55
CA LEU A 83 -13.83 3.46 -10.47
C LEU A 83 -13.87 2.93 -11.92
N LEU A 84 -13.09 1.89 -12.24
CA LEU A 84 -13.06 1.29 -13.56
C LEU A 84 -14.09 0.16 -13.64
N ASP A 85 -14.81 0.06 -14.75
CA ASP A 85 -15.64 -1.12 -15.03
C ASP A 85 -14.78 -2.29 -15.54
N ASP A 86 -15.36 -3.49 -15.49
CA ASP A 86 -14.67 -4.73 -15.85
C ASP A 86 -14.15 -4.70 -17.30
N ASN A 87 -14.92 -4.13 -18.23
CA ASN A 87 -14.55 -4.00 -19.64
C ASN A 87 -13.32 -3.10 -19.84
N THR A 88 -13.25 -1.99 -19.12
CA THR A 88 -12.11 -1.07 -19.14
C THR A 88 -10.89 -1.72 -18.51
N LEU A 89 -11.06 -2.43 -17.40
CA LEU A 89 -9.98 -3.16 -16.74
C LEU A 89 -9.40 -4.25 -17.67
N GLU A 90 -10.26 -5.00 -18.36
CA GLU A 90 -9.86 -6.02 -19.33
C GLU A 90 -9.09 -5.42 -20.50
N ARG A 91 -9.58 -4.33 -21.10
CA ARG A 91 -8.87 -3.61 -22.17
C ARG A 91 -7.48 -3.13 -21.74
N ILE A 92 -7.37 -2.60 -20.53
CA ILE A 92 -6.07 -2.20 -19.96
C ILE A 92 -5.17 -3.43 -19.86
N MET A 93 -5.64 -4.55 -19.30
CA MET A 93 -4.83 -5.76 -19.16
C MET A 93 -4.36 -6.33 -20.52
N LEU A 94 -5.23 -6.36 -21.52
CA LEU A 94 -4.89 -6.83 -22.87
C LEU A 94 -3.84 -5.94 -23.53
N ASN A 95 -4.01 -4.61 -23.46
CA ASN A 95 -3.03 -3.66 -23.99
C ASN A 95 -1.68 -3.80 -23.28
N LEU A 96 -1.67 -3.98 -21.95
CA LEU A 96 -0.43 -4.17 -21.18
C LEU A 96 0.32 -5.45 -21.59
N LYS A 97 -0.41 -6.51 -21.96
CA LYS A 97 0.16 -7.76 -22.47
C LYS A 97 0.77 -7.58 -23.86
N GLU A 98 0.11 -6.80 -24.72
CA GLU A 98 0.56 -6.51 -26.09
C GLU A 98 1.81 -5.62 -26.13
N TYR A 99 1.93 -4.65 -25.22
CA TYR A 99 3.09 -3.76 -25.11
C TYR A 99 4.32 -4.36 -24.39
N TYR A 100 4.36 -5.67 -24.15
CA TYR A 100 5.55 -6.41 -23.69
C TYR A 100 6.17 -5.89 -22.37
N ILE A 101 5.37 -5.84 -21.30
CA ILE A 101 5.88 -5.57 -19.93
C ILE A 101 6.22 -6.87 -19.20
N GLU A 102 6.28 -8.04 -19.84
CA GLU A 102 6.65 -9.28 -19.13
C GLU A 102 8.06 -9.19 -18.53
N ASN A 103 9.04 -8.69 -19.28
CA ASN A 103 10.41 -8.56 -18.79
C ASN A 103 10.56 -7.55 -17.64
N THR A 104 9.68 -6.55 -17.56
CA THR A 104 9.69 -5.53 -16.49
C THR A 104 8.87 -6.00 -15.28
N LEU A 105 7.74 -6.68 -15.48
CA LEU A 105 6.93 -7.27 -14.40
C LEU A 105 7.66 -8.40 -13.69
N VAL A 106 8.40 -9.24 -14.43
CA VAL A 106 9.22 -10.32 -13.85
C VAL A 106 10.44 -9.72 -13.12
N ALA A 107 11.06 -8.67 -13.65
CA ALA A 107 12.22 -8.02 -13.02
C ALA A 107 11.86 -7.17 -11.77
N TYR A 108 10.64 -6.62 -11.71
CA TYR A 108 10.18 -5.77 -10.60
C TYR A 108 9.07 -6.40 -9.76
N GLY A 109 8.75 -7.69 -9.97
CA GLY A 109 7.65 -8.45 -9.36
C GLY A 109 7.79 -8.72 -7.86
N ASP A 110 8.49 -7.86 -7.13
CA ASP A 110 8.45 -7.84 -5.68
C ASP A 110 7.09 -7.29 -5.23
N MET A 111 6.21 -8.21 -4.83
CA MET A 111 4.86 -7.91 -4.38
C MET A 111 4.83 -7.01 -3.13
N ASP A 112 5.92 -6.95 -2.36
CA ASP A 112 6.06 -6.10 -1.18
C ASP A 112 6.57 -4.70 -1.52
N GLU A 113 7.23 -4.52 -2.66
CA GLU A 113 7.75 -3.25 -3.16
C GLU A 113 7.03 -2.72 -4.42
N GLN A 114 5.69 -2.80 -4.41
CA GLN A 114 4.81 -2.35 -5.51
C GLN A 114 5.10 -0.94 -6.04
N HIS A 115 5.65 -0.05 -5.22
CA HIS A 115 5.98 1.32 -5.61
C HIS A 115 6.98 1.39 -6.78
N ARG A 116 7.83 0.37 -6.98
CA ARG A 116 8.77 0.28 -8.12
C ARG A 116 8.04 -0.03 -9.41
N ILE A 117 7.13 -1.00 -9.36
CA ILE A 117 6.25 -1.40 -10.47
C ILE A 117 5.44 -0.18 -10.91
N ILE A 118 4.80 0.51 -9.97
CA ILE A 118 3.92 1.64 -10.28
C ILE A 118 4.71 2.86 -10.78
N LYS A 119 5.93 3.10 -10.28
CA LYS A 119 6.83 4.11 -10.88
C LYS A 119 7.23 3.74 -12.30
N GLY A 120 7.45 2.45 -12.59
CA GLY A 120 7.69 1.96 -13.95
C GLY A 120 6.51 2.25 -14.86
N PHE A 121 5.29 2.00 -14.38
CA PHE A 121 4.05 2.29 -15.10
C PHE A 121 3.85 3.79 -15.38
N ILE A 122 3.98 4.65 -14.36
CA ILE A 122 3.78 6.12 -14.50
C ILE A 122 4.87 6.77 -15.37
N LYS A 123 6.11 6.26 -15.33
CA LYS A 123 7.21 6.78 -16.13
C LYS A 123 7.18 6.32 -17.58
N ASN A 124 6.32 5.37 -17.94
CA ASN A 124 6.23 4.87 -19.29
C ASN A 124 5.12 5.62 -20.04
N PRO A 125 5.47 6.57 -20.94
CA PRO A 125 4.49 7.39 -21.65
C PRO A 125 3.58 6.57 -22.55
N LEU A 126 4.00 5.39 -23.03
CA LEU A 126 3.15 4.49 -23.83
C LEU A 126 2.02 3.88 -23.01
N ILE A 127 2.26 3.57 -21.73
CA ILE A 127 1.22 3.04 -20.85
C ILE A 127 0.26 4.13 -20.43
N LEU A 128 0.79 5.32 -20.11
CA LEU A 128 -0.02 6.49 -19.83
C LEU A 128 -0.91 6.83 -21.04
N PHE A 129 -0.36 6.75 -22.25
CA PHE A 129 -1.06 6.97 -23.51
C PHE A 129 -2.08 5.86 -23.82
N ALA A 130 -1.75 4.59 -23.56
CA ALA A 130 -2.70 3.48 -23.70
C ALA A 130 -3.89 3.63 -22.74
N MET A 131 -3.63 4.00 -21.48
CA MET A 131 -4.67 4.29 -20.49
C MET A 131 -5.54 5.50 -20.89
N LEU A 132 -4.93 6.57 -21.38
CA LEU A 132 -5.63 7.76 -21.90
C LEU A 132 -6.48 7.41 -23.14
N ARG A 133 -5.94 6.61 -24.06
CA ARG A 133 -6.65 6.17 -25.27
C ARG A 133 -7.86 5.31 -24.91
N THR A 134 -7.74 4.42 -23.93
CA THR A 134 -8.87 3.60 -23.47
C THR A 134 -9.99 4.39 -22.78
N LEU A 135 -9.71 5.58 -22.26
CA LEU A 135 -10.69 6.46 -21.62
C LEU A 135 -11.42 7.38 -22.62
N VAL A 136 -10.87 7.57 -23.83
CA VAL A 136 -11.39 8.44 -24.88
C VAL A 136 -12.03 7.65 -26.04
N SER A 137 -11.98 6.32 -25.98
CA SER A 137 -12.62 5.39 -26.93
C SER A 137 -13.51 4.40 -26.20
#